data_AF-A0A3C1V628-F1
#
_entry.id   AF-A0A3C1V628-F1
#
_cell.length_a   1.000
_cell.length_b   1.000
_cell.length_c   1.000
_cell.angle_alpha   90.00
_cell.angle_beta   90.00
_cell.angle_gamma   90.00
#
_symmetry.space_group_name_H-M   'P 1'
#
loop_
_entity.id
_entity.type
_entity.pdbx_description
1 polymer ?
#
loop_
_entity_poly.entity_id
_entity_poly.type
_entity_poly.pdbx_seq_one_letter_code
_entity_poly.pdbx_strand_id
1 'polypeptide(L)'
;MTQWKKTTAEEDFTAQWHLEGLSPGTRYVAVLEVRKPDSQETTAILRGGFETAPAQNARTNLTFCMTTCHDFIRTDNGLQGHKIYPAMEEINPSFLVHAGDIEYYDKPEPWALTVELMRFKWGRIFALPDNRSFYKGHTTYFLKDDHDTLKNDCWPGQQYGSVTFKEGVRLFNEEQFPSRSPRYQTVQWGKDLQVWFLEGRDFRSPNTMVDGPEKTILGAQQKSWLFQTLDASTATFKLV
;
A
#
# COMPACT_ATOMS: atom_id res chain seq x y z
N MET A 1 6.22 6.00 23.56
CA MET A 1 4.77 5.90 23.26
C MET A 1 4.42 7.03 22.31
N THR A 2 3.60 6.76 21.31
CA THR A 2 3.12 7.78 20.36
C THR A 2 2.00 8.62 20.98
N GLN A 3 1.72 9.79 20.42
CA GLN A 3 0.57 10.59 20.81
C GLN A 3 -0.74 9.94 20.34
N TRP A 4 -1.78 10.05 21.17
CA TRP A 4 -3.15 9.66 20.81
C TRP A 4 -3.64 10.47 19.61
N LYS A 5 -4.28 9.79 18.65
CA LYS A 5 -4.97 10.43 17.52
C LYS A 5 -6.48 10.20 17.65
N LYS A 6 -7.25 11.28 17.56
CA LYS A 6 -8.70 11.19 17.42
C LYS A 6 -9.01 10.87 15.96
N THR A 7 -9.89 9.91 15.73
CA THR A 7 -10.41 9.58 14.40
C THR A 7 -11.89 9.93 14.31
N THR A 8 -12.40 10.18 13.12
CA THR A 8 -13.81 10.55 12.89
C THR A 8 -14.39 9.80 11.69
N ALA A 9 -15.72 9.82 11.56
CA ALA A 9 -16.42 9.14 10.48
C ALA A 9 -16.11 9.76 9.10
N GLU A 10 -15.84 11.07 9.06
CA GLU A 10 -15.48 11.79 7.84
C GLU A 10 -14.18 11.27 7.21
N GLU A 11 -13.27 10.72 8.03
CA GLU A 11 -11.96 10.16 7.65
C GLU A 11 -11.93 8.62 7.72
N ASP A 12 -13.10 7.98 7.68
CA ASP A 12 -13.25 6.51 7.73
C ASP A 12 -12.66 5.86 8.99
N PHE A 13 -12.57 6.63 10.07
CA PHE A 13 -11.91 6.25 11.32
C PHE A 13 -10.44 5.80 11.17
N THR A 14 -9.78 6.17 10.07
CA THR A 14 -8.38 5.81 9.82
C THR A 14 -7.41 6.64 10.67
N ALA A 15 -6.26 6.05 11.00
CA ALA A 15 -5.17 6.75 11.67
C ALA A 15 -3.83 6.18 11.23
N GLN A 16 -2.82 7.04 11.15
CA GLN A 16 -1.49 6.67 10.69
C GLN A 16 -0.41 7.33 11.57
N TRP A 17 0.73 6.68 11.74
CA TRP A 17 1.88 7.23 12.47
C TRP A 17 3.15 7.05 11.66
N HIS A 18 3.94 8.13 11.55
CA HIS A 18 5.31 8.05 11.05
C HIS A 18 6.24 7.84 12.23
N LEU A 19 6.98 6.73 12.23
CA LEU A 19 7.90 6.34 13.29
C LEU A 19 9.33 6.58 12.82
N GLU A 20 10.09 7.36 13.58
CA GLU A 20 11.46 7.75 13.26
C GLU A 20 12.44 7.22 14.31
N GLY A 21 13.74 7.22 13.99
CA GLY A 21 14.79 6.80 14.92
C GLY A 21 14.81 5.30 15.23
N LEU A 22 14.24 4.48 14.34
CA LEU A 22 14.24 3.03 14.48
C LEU A 22 15.62 2.44 14.11
N SER A 23 16.03 1.40 14.83
CA SER A 23 17.24 0.64 14.51
C SER A 23 17.05 -0.15 13.22
N PRO A 24 18.06 -0.24 12.34
CA PRO A 24 18.00 -1.04 11.13
C PRO A 24 17.97 -2.54 11.44
N GLY A 25 17.38 -3.35 10.54
CA GLY A 25 17.35 -4.82 10.65
C GLY A 25 16.73 -5.33 11.95
N THR A 26 15.74 -4.61 12.48
CA THR A 26 15.19 -4.84 13.82
C THR A 26 13.69 -5.12 13.73
N ARG A 27 13.25 -6.20 14.37
CA ARG A 27 11.83 -6.52 14.52
C ARG A 27 11.25 -5.75 15.69
N TYR A 28 10.22 -4.95 15.42
CA TYR A 28 9.46 -4.20 16.41
C TYR A 28 8.09 -4.82 16.64
N VAL A 29 7.65 -4.81 17.89
CA VAL A 29 6.26 -5.10 18.26
C VAL A 29 5.48 -3.80 18.28
N ALA A 30 4.34 -3.77 17.59
CA ALA A 30 3.40 -2.67 17.60
C ALA A 30 2.18 -3.05 18.42
N VAL A 31 1.81 -2.18 19.37
CA VAL A 31 0.58 -2.29 20.16
C VAL A 31 -0.27 -1.07 19.87
N LEU A 32 -1.44 -1.29 19.29
CA LEU A 32 -2.44 -0.26 19.04
C LEU A 32 -3.53 -0.38 20.10
N GLU A 33 -3.76 0.70 20.83
CA GLU A 33 -4.81 0.81 21.84
C GLU A 33 -5.88 1.77 21.36
N VAL A 34 -7.14 1.42 21.60
CA VAL A 34 -8.30 2.24 21.24
C VAL A 34 -9.08 2.56 22.51
N ARG A 35 -9.54 3.80 22.63
CA ARG A 35 -10.39 4.26 23.72
C ARG A 35 -11.44 5.24 23.20
N LYS A 36 -12.51 5.42 23.97
CA LYS A 36 -13.49 6.49 23.72
C LYS A 36 -12.85 7.86 23.97
N PRO A 37 -13.22 8.93 23.25
CA PRO A 37 -12.62 10.26 23.42
C PRO A 37 -12.64 10.78 24.86
N ASP A 38 -13.74 10.53 25.57
CA ASP A 38 -13.98 11.04 26.93
C ASP A 38 -13.63 10.01 28.02
N SER A 39 -12.88 8.96 27.67
CA SER A 39 -12.46 7.91 28.61
C SER A 39 -10.96 7.67 28.57
N GLN A 40 -10.38 7.33 29.72
CA GLN A 40 -9.00 6.82 29.80
C GLN A 40 -8.94 5.28 29.68
N GLU A 41 -10.09 4.61 29.67
CA GLU A 41 -10.17 3.15 29.57
C GLU A 41 -9.93 2.67 28.12
N THR A 42 -8.98 1.75 27.96
CA THR A 42 -8.75 1.06 26.69
C THR A 42 -9.87 0.07 26.40
N THR A 43 -10.60 0.28 25.32
CA THR A 43 -11.74 -0.55 24.89
C THR A 43 -11.37 -1.64 23.89
N ALA A 44 -10.24 -1.49 23.18
CA ALA A 44 -9.72 -2.52 22.27
C ALA A 44 -8.20 -2.43 22.15
N ILE A 45 -7.56 -3.58 21.89
CA ILE A 45 -6.11 -3.68 21.68
C ILE A 45 -5.85 -4.56 20.46
N LEU A 46 -5.04 -4.07 19.54
CA LEU A 46 -4.46 -4.84 18.44
C LEU A 46 -2.95 -4.97 18.64
N ARG A 47 -2.42 -6.17 18.43
CA ARG A 47 -0.99 -6.46 18.50
C ARG A 47 -0.50 -6.93 17.14
N GLY A 48 0.61 -6.37 16.71
CA GLY A 48 1.27 -6.68 15.45
C GLY A 48 2.77 -6.43 15.56
N GLY A 49 3.43 -6.34 14.42
CA GLY A 49 4.84 -6.03 14.35
C GLY A 49 5.29 -5.84 12.91
N PHE A 50 6.49 -5.31 12.78
CA PHE A 50 7.13 -5.09 11.49
C PHE A 50 8.65 -5.19 11.66
N GLU A 51 9.36 -5.34 10.56
CA GLU A 51 10.81 -5.38 10.51
C GLU A 51 11.35 -4.21 9.69
N THR A 52 12.33 -3.50 10.25
CA THR A 52 13.04 -2.44 9.53
C THR A 52 14.06 -3.02 8.57
N ALA A 53 14.26 -2.37 7.42
CA ALA A 53 15.29 -2.77 6.47
C ALA A 53 16.68 -2.82 7.16
N PRO A 54 17.55 -3.80 6.84
CA PRO A 54 18.92 -3.84 7.30
C PRO A 54 19.71 -2.59 6.90
N ALA A 55 20.80 -2.31 7.61
CA ALA A 55 21.68 -1.20 7.27
C ALA A 55 22.20 -1.33 5.83
N GLN A 56 22.32 -0.23 5.10
CA GLN A 56 22.65 -0.23 3.65
C GLN A 56 23.98 -0.93 3.31
N ASN A 57 24.90 -1.07 4.26
CA ASN A 57 26.18 -1.77 4.08
C ASN A 57 26.16 -3.22 4.56
N ALA A 58 25.10 -3.68 5.22
CA ALA A 58 24.98 -5.02 5.78
C ALA A 58 24.70 -6.05 4.68
N ARG A 59 25.43 -7.16 4.67
CA ARG A 59 25.11 -8.32 3.84
C ARG A 59 24.23 -9.26 4.64
N THR A 60 23.00 -9.48 4.16
CA THR A 60 22.01 -10.35 4.80
C THR A 60 21.34 -11.20 3.74
N ASN A 61 20.97 -12.43 4.08
CA ASN A 61 20.05 -13.20 3.24
C ASN A 61 18.69 -12.53 3.33
N LEU A 62 18.07 -12.29 2.18
CA LEU A 62 16.77 -11.64 2.09
C LEU A 62 15.82 -12.51 1.30
N THR A 63 14.63 -12.68 1.85
CA THR A 63 13.49 -13.30 1.18
C THR A 63 12.37 -12.28 1.22
N PHE A 64 11.75 -11.99 0.08
CA PHE A 64 10.58 -11.14 0.01
C PHE A 64 9.54 -11.78 -0.90
N CYS A 65 8.27 -11.44 -0.68
CA CYS A 65 7.17 -11.86 -1.55
C CYS A 65 6.65 -10.65 -2.33
N MET A 66 6.04 -10.92 -3.47
CA MET A 66 5.31 -9.93 -4.26
C MET A 66 3.98 -10.52 -4.69
N THR A 67 2.91 -9.72 -4.61
CA THR A 67 1.56 -10.11 -5.02
C THR A 67 0.79 -8.94 -5.62
N THR A 68 -0.32 -9.22 -6.29
CA THR A 68 -1.24 -8.25 -6.93
C THR A 68 -2.58 -8.94 -7.22
N CYS A 69 -3.60 -8.19 -7.66
CA CYS A 69 -4.86 -8.72 -8.18
C CYS A 69 -5.67 -9.53 -7.16
N HIS A 70 -5.96 -8.95 -6.00
CA HIS A 70 -6.66 -9.59 -4.89
C HIS A 70 -8.17 -9.36 -4.91
N ASP A 71 -8.80 -9.54 -6.07
CA ASP A 71 -10.25 -9.38 -6.23
C ASP A 71 -11.02 -10.20 -5.18
N PHE A 72 -11.87 -9.51 -4.41
CA PHE A 72 -12.59 -10.06 -3.26
C PHE A 72 -13.52 -11.22 -3.66
N ILE A 73 -14.23 -11.10 -4.79
CA ILE A 73 -15.16 -12.14 -5.26
C ILE A 73 -14.44 -13.41 -5.74
N ARG A 74 -13.12 -13.36 -5.90
CA ARG A 74 -12.26 -14.47 -6.31
C ARG A 74 -11.41 -15.02 -5.16
N THR A 75 -11.80 -14.73 -3.92
CA THR A 75 -11.24 -15.40 -2.73
C THR A 75 -11.33 -16.91 -2.87
N ASP A 76 -10.23 -17.60 -2.59
CA ASP A 76 -10.07 -19.04 -2.83
C ASP A 76 -9.86 -19.85 -1.54
N ASN A 77 -9.98 -19.21 -0.37
CA ASN A 77 -9.93 -19.80 0.96
C ASN A 77 -11.25 -19.62 1.77
N GLY A 78 -12.38 -19.56 1.07
CA GLY A 78 -13.70 -19.36 1.68
C GLY A 78 -13.76 -18.05 2.47
N LEU A 79 -14.36 -18.07 3.67
CA LEU A 79 -14.49 -16.89 4.51
C LEU A 79 -13.15 -16.37 5.10
N GLN A 80 -12.05 -17.09 4.88
CA GLN A 80 -10.73 -16.67 5.36
C GLN A 80 -10.06 -15.65 4.43
N GLY A 81 -10.36 -15.71 3.12
CA GLY A 81 -9.78 -14.82 2.12
C GLY A 81 -9.03 -15.58 1.02
N HIS A 82 -7.78 -15.16 0.75
CA HIS A 82 -6.94 -15.74 -0.31
C HIS A 82 -5.86 -16.67 0.26
N LYS A 83 -5.70 -17.86 -0.34
CA LYS A 83 -4.71 -18.88 0.06
C LYS A 83 -3.26 -18.40 -0.04
N ILE A 84 -3.00 -17.35 -0.82
CA ILE A 84 -1.67 -16.78 -0.97
C ILE A 84 -1.10 -16.27 0.36
N TYR A 85 -1.94 -15.78 1.28
CA TYR A 85 -1.47 -15.23 2.55
C TYR A 85 -0.92 -16.31 3.50
N PRO A 86 -1.62 -17.44 3.76
CA PRO A 86 -1.03 -18.56 4.48
C PRO A 86 0.27 -19.07 3.83
N ALA A 87 0.32 -19.16 2.49
CA ALA A 87 1.52 -19.62 1.78
C ALA A 87 2.70 -18.64 1.96
N MET A 88 2.46 -17.33 1.91
CA MET A 88 3.48 -16.32 2.17
C MET A 88 3.89 -16.30 3.66
N GLU A 89 2.99 -16.57 4.59
CA GLU A 89 3.32 -16.68 6.02
C GLU A 89 4.31 -17.82 6.27
N GLU A 90 4.14 -18.97 5.61
CA GLU A 90 5.09 -20.10 5.69
C GLU A 90 6.49 -19.73 5.18
N ILE A 91 6.57 -18.85 4.17
CA ILE A 91 7.84 -18.30 3.66
C ILE A 91 8.48 -17.33 4.68
N ASN A 92 7.66 -16.69 5.52
CA ASN A 92 8.06 -15.66 6.49
C ASN A 92 8.99 -14.59 5.86
N PRO A 93 8.51 -13.84 4.84
CA PRO A 93 9.34 -12.89 4.11
C PRO A 93 9.74 -11.70 5.00
N SER A 94 10.93 -11.17 4.75
CA SER A 94 11.43 -9.92 5.35
C SER A 94 10.48 -8.73 5.05
N PHE A 95 9.88 -8.72 3.87
CA PHE A 95 8.82 -7.78 3.50
C PHE A 95 7.94 -8.31 2.36
N LEU A 96 6.76 -7.71 2.19
CA LEU A 96 5.87 -7.91 1.05
C LEU A 96 5.83 -6.67 0.16
N VAL A 97 5.76 -6.87 -1.15
CA VAL A 97 5.32 -5.87 -2.12
C VAL A 97 3.93 -6.23 -2.62
N HIS A 98 2.92 -5.40 -2.34
CA HIS A 98 1.62 -5.53 -2.97
C HIS A 98 1.53 -4.52 -4.11
N ALA A 99 1.66 -5.02 -5.33
CA ALA A 99 1.92 -4.25 -6.53
C ALA A 99 0.65 -3.76 -7.23
N GLY A 100 -0.30 -3.21 -6.46
CA GLY A 100 -1.57 -2.72 -6.95
C GLY A 100 -2.61 -3.81 -7.20
N ASP A 101 -3.79 -3.37 -7.63
CA ASP A 101 -4.99 -4.19 -7.76
C ASP A 101 -5.30 -4.93 -6.44
N ILE A 102 -5.21 -4.18 -5.35
CA ILE A 102 -5.46 -4.67 -3.99
C ILE A 102 -6.95 -4.84 -3.77
N GLU A 103 -7.76 -3.91 -4.27
CA GLU A 103 -9.21 -3.98 -4.29
C GLU A 103 -9.75 -3.42 -5.61
N TYR A 104 -10.95 -3.84 -5.97
CA TYR A 104 -11.59 -3.55 -7.23
C TYR A 104 -12.93 -2.85 -7.05
N TYR A 105 -12.98 -1.54 -7.27
CA TYR A 105 -14.23 -0.77 -7.16
C TYR A 105 -15.27 -1.16 -8.23
N ASP A 106 -14.80 -1.51 -9.42
CA ASP A 106 -15.58 -1.86 -10.62
C ASP A 106 -15.76 -3.38 -10.79
N LYS A 107 -15.91 -4.09 -9.68
CA LYS A 107 -16.43 -5.46 -9.64
C LYS A 107 -17.75 -5.46 -8.88
N PRO A 108 -18.67 -6.41 -9.18
CA PRO A 108 -19.95 -6.49 -8.50
C PRO A 108 -19.81 -6.83 -7.00
N GLU A 109 -20.95 -6.89 -6.32
CA GLU A 109 -21.08 -7.31 -4.92
C GLU A 109 -20.36 -6.44 -3.88
N PRO A 110 -20.62 -5.11 -3.82
CA PRO A 110 -21.40 -4.26 -4.73
C PRO A 110 -20.49 -3.56 -5.76
N TRP A 111 -21.05 -2.86 -6.74
CA TRP A 111 -20.28 -1.87 -7.50
C TRP A 111 -20.03 -0.63 -6.63
N ALA A 112 -18.79 -0.17 -6.51
CA ALA A 112 -18.44 0.94 -5.61
C ALA A 112 -18.52 2.30 -6.32
N LEU A 113 -19.75 2.80 -6.47
CA LEU A 113 -20.06 4.04 -7.20
C LEU A 113 -20.00 5.31 -6.34
N THR A 114 -19.73 5.19 -5.04
CA THR A 114 -19.60 6.32 -4.09
C THR A 114 -18.39 6.11 -3.20
N VAL A 115 -17.92 7.17 -2.53
CA VAL A 115 -16.77 7.09 -1.60
C VAL A 115 -17.07 6.12 -0.45
N GLU A 116 -18.28 6.10 0.07
CA GLU A 116 -18.70 5.20 1.15
C GLU A 116 -18.63 3.73 0.71
N LEU A 117 -19.02 3.43 -0.53
CA LEU A 117 -18.90 2.06 -1.06
C LEU A 117 -17.45 1.67 -1.37
N MET A 118 -16.60 2.63 -1.76
CA MET A 118 -15.16 2.37 -1.92
C MET A 118 -14.51 2.06 -0.57
N ARG A 119 -14.80 2.86 0.47
CA ARG A 119 -14.39 2.60 1.86
C ARG A 119 -14.91 1.25 2.38
N PHE A 120 -16.17 0.93 2.12
CA PHE A 120 -16.72 -0.39 2.43
C PHE A 120 -15.92 -1.53 1.78
N LYS A 121 -15.49 -1.37 0.53
CA LYS A 121 -14.66 -2.36 -0.16
C LYS A 121 -13.27 -2.50 0.46
N TRP A 122 -12.61 -1.41 0.83
CA TRP A 122 -11.38 -1.50 1.62
C TRP A 122 -11.60 -2.22 2.96
N GLY A 123 -12.67 -1.86 3.65
CA GLY A 123 -13.09 -2.49 4.89
C GLY A 123 -13.31 -4.00 4.74
N ARG A 124 -14.01 -4.47 3.69
CA ARG A 124 -14.30 -5.91 3.50
C ARG A 124 -13.03 -6.71 3.17
N ILE A 125 -12.14 -6.22 2.31
CA ILE A 125 -10.94 -6.98 1.90
C ILE A 125 -9.96 -7.07 3.08
N PHE A 126 -9.79 -5.99 3.84
CA PHE A 126 -8.95 -5.98 5.04
C PHE A 126 -9.67 -6.50 6.29
N ALA A 127 -10.95 -6.88 6.21
CA ALA A 127 -11.64 -7.64 7.24
C ALA A 127 -11.39 -9.15 7.12
N LEU A 128 -10.94 -9.64 5.97
CA LEU A 128 -10.65 -11.06 5.76
C LEU A 128 -9.57 -11.56 6.76
N PRO A 129 -9.80 -12.67 7.45
CA PRO A 129 -8.89 -13.18 8.47
C PRO A 129 -7.45 -13.38 8.00
N ASP A 130 -7.24 -13.95 6.81
CA ASP A 130 -5.91 -14.22 6.28
C ASP A 130 -5.15 -12.93 5.99
N ASN A 131 -5.80 -11.96 5.34
CA ASN A 131 -5.26 -10.62 5.10
C ASN A 131 -4.85 -9.96 6.42
N ARG A 132 -5.76 -9.93 7.40
CA ARG A 132 -5.52 -9.32 8.72
C ARG A 132 -4.35 -9.98 9.46
N SER A 133 -4.29 -11.31 9.40
CA SER A 133 -3.26 -12.06 10.11
C SER A 133 -1.88 -11.81 9.52
N PHE A 134 -1.78 -11.78 8.19
CA PHE A 134 -0.52 -11.55 7.49
C PHE A 134 -0.04 -10.10 7.66
N TYR A 135 -0.85 -9.11 7.25
CA TYR A 135 -0.38 -7.71 7.20
C TYR A 135 -0.05 -7.12 8.56
N LYS A 136 -0.70 -7.56 9.66
CA LYS A 136 -0.37 -7.05 11.00
C LYS A 136 1.05 -7.45 11.45
N GLY A 137 1.67 -8.45 10.83
CA GLY A 137 2.95 -9.03 11.25
C GLY A 137 4.12 -8.79 10.29
N HIS A 138 3.86 -8.23 9.11
CA HIS A 138 4.84 -8.08 8.03
C HIS A 138 4.97 -6.64 7.54
N THR A 139 6.21 -6.20 7.33
CA THR A 139 6.51 -4.96 6.61
C THR A 139 5.99 -5.07 5.18
N THR A 140 5.13 -4.13 4.77
CA THR A 140 4.48 -4.18 3.46
C THR A 140 4.59 -2.85 2.73
N TYR A 141 4.97 -2.92 1.45
CA TYR A 141 4.94 -1.80 0.53
C TYR A 141 3.74 -1.94 -0.40
N PHE A 142 2.87 -0.93 -0.40
CA PHE A 142 1.67 -0.89 -1.24
C PHE A 142 1.87 0.06 -2.41
N LEU A 143 1.74 -0.47 -3.62
CA LEU A 143 1.62 0.31 -4.84
C LEU A 143 0.16 0.36 -5.25
N LYS A 144 -0.18 1.40 -5.99
CA LYS A 144 -1.52 1.64 -6.51
C LYS A 144 -1.59 1.21 -7.97
N ASP A 145 -2.70 0.62 -8.37
CA ASP A 145 -3.07 0.50 -9.77
C ASP A 145 -4.45 1.13 -10.08
N ASP A 146 -5.03 0.86 -11.25
CA ASP A 146 -6.24 1.57 -11.69
C ASP A 146 -7.49 1.18 -10.90
N HIS A 147 -7.61 -0.09 -10.52
CA HIS A 147 -8.74 -0.59 -9.74
C HIS A 147 -8.76 -0.06 -8.30
N ASP A 148 -7.59 0.25 -7.75
CA ASP A 148 -7.42 0.92 -6.46
C ASP A 148 -7.72 2.43 -6.54
N THR A 149 -7.70 2.98 -7.76
CA THR A 149 -7.93 4.41 -8.03
C THR A 149 -9.39 4.69 -8.39
N LEU A 150 -9.95 4.03 -9.42
CA LEU A 150 -11.35 4.19 -9.81
C LEU A 150 -11.94 2.94 -10.44
N LYS A 151 -11.38 2.49 -11.57
CA LYS A 151 -11.90 1.43 -12.43
C LYS A 151 -10.84 1.03 -13.45
N ASN A 152 -11.06 -0.09 -14.12
CA ASN A 152 -10.20 -0.61 -15.18
C ASN A 152 -9.73 0.50 -16.14
N ASP A 153 -8.43 0.54 -16.39
CA ASP A 153 -7.77 1.45 -17.32
C ASP A 153 -8.01 2.94 -17.05
N CYS A 154 -8.29 3.34 -15.80
CA CYS A 154 -8.54 4.74 -15.51
C CYS A 154 -7.29 5.63 -15.64
N TRP A 155 -7.53 6.91 -15.95
CA TRP A 155 -6.51 7.95 -16.04
C TRP A 155 -7.03 9.30 -15.49
N PRO A 156 -6.14 10.27 -15.20
CA PRO A 156 -6.52 11.58 -14.68
C PRO A 156 -7.61 12.29 -15.49
N GLY A 157 -8.60 12.84 -14.78
CA GLY A 157 -9.73 13.56 -15.37
C GLY A 157 -11.00 12.71 -15.59
N GLN A 158 -10.96 11.42 -15.29
CA GLN A 158 -12.14 10.56 -15.33
C GLN A 158 -12.91 10.54 -13.99
N GLN A 159 -14.09 9.89 -14.02
CA GLN A 159 -14.92 9.61 -12.84
C GLN A 159 -15.48 8.19 -12.88
N TYR A 160 -15.88 7.64 -11.74
CA TYR A 160 -16.61 6.38 -11.63
C TYR A 160 -17.73 6.52 -10.60
N GLY A 161 -18.98 6.39 -11.06
CA GLY A 161 -20.14 6.80 -10.26
C GLY A 161 -20.07 8.30 -9.94
N SER A 162 -20.19 8.64 -8.65
CA SER A 162 -20.03 10.00 -8.14
C SER A 162 -18.59 10.35 -7.76
N VAL A 163 -17.64 9.41 -7.86
CA VAL A 163 -16.25 9.61 -7.41
C VAL A 163 -15.38 10.08 -8.56
N THR A 164 -14.74 11.24 -8.38
CA THR A 164 -13.76 11.80 -9.30
C THR A 164 -12.41 11.09 -9.17
N PHE A 165 -11.58 11.14 -10.21
CA PHE A 165 -10.21 10.59 -10.16
C PHE A 165 -9.41 11.14 -8.97
N LYS A 166 -9.55 12.44 -8.68
CA LYS A 166 -8.86 13.09 -7.55
C LYS A 166 -9.28 12.51 -6.21
N GLU A 167 -10.56 12.21 -6.02
CA GLU A 167 -11.05 11.56 -4.80
C GLU A 167 -10.53 10.13 -4.67
N GLY A 168 -10.56 9.35 -5.76
CA GLY A 168 -9.98 8.01 -5.80
C GLY A 168 -8.49 7.99 -5.44
N VAL A 169 -7.71 8.92 -6.02
CA VAL A 169 -6.30 9.12 -5.68
C VAL A 169 -6.11 9.45 -4.20
N ARG A 170 -6.92 10.34 -3.65
CA ARG A 170 -6.87 10.72 -2.23
C ARG A 170 -7.18 9.52 -1.31
N LEU A 171 -8.21 8.73 -1.62
CA LEU A 171 -8.57 7.55 -0.82
C LEU A 171 -7.38 6.60 -0.68
N PHE A 172 -6.67 6.30 -1.76
CA PHE A 172 -5.48 5.45 -1.67
C PHE A 172 -4.29 6.16 -1.01
N ASN A 173 -3.95 7.37 -1.48
CA ASN A 173 -2.69 8.03 -1.15
C ASN A 173 -2.64 8.61 0.27
N GLU A 174 -3.80 8.97 0.81
CA GLU A 174 -3.92 9.76 2.05
C GLU A 174 -4.70 9.04 3.16
N GLU A 175 -5.59 8.10 2.82
CA GLU A 175 -6.53 7.50 3.79
C GLU A 175 -6.23 6.02 4.07
N GLN A 176 -6.31 5.16 3.05
CA GLN A 176 -6.35 3.70 3.21
C GLN A 176 -4.97 3.05 3.42
N PHE A 177 -3.92 3.65 2.86
CA PHE A 177 -2.54 3.16 2.98
C PHE A 177 -1.62 4.19 3.62
N PRO A 178 -0.46 3.80 4.17
CA PRO A 178 0.50 4.73 4.73
C PRO A 178 0.83 5.87 3.78
N SER A 179 0.49 7.09 4.19
CA SER A 179 0.55 8.30 3.40
C SER A 179 2.00 8.75 3.20
N ARG A 180 2.30 9.22 1.99
CA ARG A 180 3.64 9.66 1.60
C ARG A 180 3.56 10.69 0.48
N SER A 181 4.47 11.66 0.49
CA SER A 181 4.69 12.57 -0.64
C SER A 181 6.19 12.70 -0.93
N PRO A 182 6.66 12.39 -2.17
CA PRO A 182 5.90 11.81 -3.27
C PRO A 182 5.50 10.34 -3.02
N ARG A 183 4.53 9.82 -3.79
CA ARG A 183 4.03 8.43 -3.74
C ARG A 183 4.95 7.38 -4.34
N TYR A 184 6.07 7.79 -4.93
CA TYR A 184 7.16 6.91 -5.34
C TYR A 184 8.33 7.06 -4.38
N GLN A 185 9.10 5.99 -4.21
CA GLN A 185 10.28 5.95 -3.36
C GLN A 185 11.21 4.82 -3.76
N THR A 186 12.45 4.87 -3.28
CA THR A 186 13.34 3.71 -3.32
C THR A 186 13.74 3.34 -1.91
N VAL A 187 13.81 2.04 -1.62
CA VAL A 187 14.24 1.50 -0.34
C VAL A 187 15.32 0.47 -0.59
N GLN A 188 16.44 0.63 0.12
CA GLN A 188 17.54 -0.32 0.09
C GLN A 188 17.42 -1.28 1.27
N TRP A 189 17.30 -2.57 0.98
CA TRP A 189 17.32 -3.66 1.95
C TRP A 189 18.71 -4.27 1.96
N GLY A 190 19.56 -3.80 2.87
CA GLY A 190 20.95 -4.25 2.95
C GLY A 190 21.81 -3.81 1.77
N LYS A 191 23.00 -4.41 1.65
CA LYS A 191 23.98 -4.09 0.61
C LYS A 191 23.56 -4.53 -0.77
N ASP A 192 22.81 -5.63 -0.85
CA ASP A 192 22.64 -6.36 -2.10
C ASP A 192 21.35 -6.00 -2.83
N LEU A 193 20.27 -5.54 -2.17
CA LEU A 193 18.99 -5.24 -2.83
C LEU A 193 18.56 -3.79 -2.63
N GLN A 194 18.26 -3.09 -3.72
CA GLN A 194 17.51 -1.85 -3.69
C GLN A 194 16.27 -1.98 -4.58
N VAL A 195 15.14 -1.50 -4.07
CA VAL A 195 13.82 -1.59 -4.73
C VAL A 195 13.30 -0.18 -5.02
N TRP A 196 12.74 0.04 -6.20
CA TRP A 196 12.08 1.29 -6.61
C TRP A 196 10.59 1.05 -6.71
N PHE A 197 9.84 1.69 -5.82
CA PHE A 197 8.39 1.68 -5.83
C PHE A 197 7.91 2.88 -6.64
N LEU A 198 7.37 2.62 -7.83
CA LEU A 198 6.86 3.65 -8.74
C LEU A 198 5.39 3.95 -8.47
N GLU A 199 4.98 5.18 -8.82
CA GLU A 199 3.59 5.55 -9.02
C GLU A 199 3.32 5.58 -10.55
N GLY A 200 2.30 4.85 -11.02
CA GLY A 200 1.98 4.74 -12.46
C GLY A 200 0.58 5.24 -12.88
N ARG A 201 -0.18 5.87 -11.98
CA ARG A 201 -1.57 6.28 -12.21
C ARG A 201 -1.80 7.78 -12.05
N ASP A 202 -1.19 8.42 -11.06
CA ASP A 202 -1.40 9.84 -10.73
C ASP A 202 -0.94 10.79 -11.84
N PHE A 203 0.15 10.44 -12.53
CA PHE A 203 0.82 11.33 -13.50
C PHE A 203 0.65 10.90 -14.95
N ARG A 204 -0.10 9.82 -15.21
CA ARG A 204 -0.19 9.25 -16.55
C ARG A 204 -1.04 10.11 -17.48
N SER A 205 -0.66 10.13 -18.75
CA SER A 205 -1.49 10.66 -19.83
C SER A 205 -2.72 9.78 -20.06
N PRO A 206 -3.80 10.32 -20.66
CA PRO A 206 -4.91 9.51 -21.17
C PRO A 206 -4.44 8.36 -22.05
N ASN A 207 -5.05 7.18 -21.89
CA ASN A 207 -4.69 6.02 -22.72
C ASN A 207 -4.94 6.27 -24.22
N THR A 208 -5.93 7.12 -24.52
CA THR A 208 -6.32 7.53 -25.88
C THR A 208 -5.43 8.62 -26.47
N MET A 209 -4.49 9.19 -25.71
CA MET A 209 -3.51 10.13 -26.24
C MET A 209 -2.65 9.42 -27.30
N VAL A 210 -2.45 10.04 -28.46
CA VAL A 210 -1.55 9.52 -29.51
C VAL A 210 -0.14 9.42 -28.94
N ASP A 211 0.57 8.34 -29.28
CA ASP A 211 1.94 8.16 -28.84
C ASP A 211 2.84 9.29 -29.37
N GLY A 212 3.64 9.86 -28.46
CA GLY A 212 4.51 10.99 -28.74
C GLY A 212 5.36 11.31 -27.51
N PRO A 213 6.35 12.22 -27.63
CA PRO A 213 7.30 12.53 -26.56
C PRO A 213 6.64 13.05 -25.28
N GLU A 214 5.46 13.67 -25.39
CA GLU A 214 4.69 14.21 -24.27
C GLU A 214 3.81 13.16 -23.57
N LYS A 215 3.56 12.00 -24.18
CA LYS A 215 2.77 10.92 -23.57
C LYS A 215 3.62 10.23 -22.50
N THR A 216 3.06 10.09 -21.30
CA THR A 216 3.83 9.59 -20.14
C THR A 216 2.98 8.73 -19.22
N ILE A 217 3.66 7.91 -18.42
CA ILE A 217 3.08 7.19 -17.28
C ILE A 217 3.55 7.84 -15.97
N LEU A 218 4.86 8.07 -15.83
CA LEU A 218 5.48 8.55 -14.60
C LEU A 218 5.53 10.09 -14.49
N GLY A 219 5.26 10.82 -15.58
CA GLY A 219 5.60 12.25 -15.65
C GLY A 219 7.11 12.50 -15.74
N ALA A 220 7.49 13.77 -15.94
CA ALA A 220 8.90 14.15 -16.12
C ALA A 220 9.73 14.03 -14.84
N GLN A 221 9.16 14.45 -13.70
CA GLN A 221 9.86 14.49 -12.41
C GLN A 221 10.24 13.09 -11.91
N GLN A 222 9.29 12.15 -11.88
CA GLN A 222 9.54 10.79 -11.43
C GLN A 222 10.46 10.04 -12.39
N LYS A 223 10.35 10.27 -13.72
CA LYS A 223 11.27 9.69 -14.71
C LYS A 223 12.71 10.16 -14.49
N SER A 224 12.91 11.46 -14.25
CA SER A 224 14.23 12.01 -13.92
C SER A 224 14.76 11.44 -12.60
N TRP A 225 13.92 11.38 -11.57
CA TRP A 225 14.28 10.79 -10.27
C TRP A 225 14.67 9.32 -10.40
N LEU A 226 13.94 8.54 -11.19
CA LEU A 226 14.20 7.12 -11.40
C LEU A 226 15.59 6.91 -12.01
N PHE A 227 15.92 7.60 -13.10
CA PHE A 227 17.24 7.48 -13.72
C PHE A 227 18.37 7.92 -12.78
N GLN A 228 18.23 9.08 -12.13
CA GLN A 228 19.24 9.59 -11.21
C GLN A 228 19.52 8.61 -10.05
N THR A 229 18.46 8.01 -9.49
CA THR A 229 18.62 7.09 -8.36
C THR A 229 19.09 5.71 -8.78
N LEU A 230 18.70 5.22 -9.95
CA LEU A 230 19.23 3.98 -10.53
C LEU A 230 20.74 4.09 -10.82
N ASP A 231 21.17 5.21 -11.39
CA ASP A 231 22.58 5.49 -11.69
C ASP A 231 23.41 5.62 -10.39
N ALA A 232 22.85 6.27 -9.37
CA ALA A 232 23.51 6.43 -8.07
C ALA A 232 23.57 5.14 -7.23
N SER A 233 22.72 4.15 -7.54
CA SER A 233 22.64 2.93 -6.74
C SER A 233 23.86 2.03 -6.89
N THR A 234 24.41 1.62 -5.76
CA THR A 234 25.54 0.67 -5.64
C THR A 234 25.09 -0.73 -5.22
N ALA A 235 23.78 -0.96 -5.11
CA ALA A 235 23.24 -2.27 -4.76
C ALA A 235 23.51 -3.29 -5.87
N THR A 236 23.77 -4.54 -5.48
CA THR A 236 24.04 -5.65 -6.41
C THR A 236 22.84 -5.90 -7.33
N PHE A 237 21.63 -5.86 -6.77
CA PHE A 237 20.36 -6.05 -7.45
C PHE A 237 19.54 -4.78 -7.36
N LYS A 238 19.03 -4.34 -8.51
CA LYS A 238 18.13 -3.19 -8.64
C LYS A 238 16.79 -3.69 -9.16
N LEU A 239 15.75 -3.61 -8.34
CA LEU A 239 14.40 -4.05 -8.67
C LEU A 239 13.48 -2.84 -8.84
N VAL A 240 12.85 -2.71 -10.00
CA VAL A 240 11.90 -1.64 -10.31
C VAL A 240 10.52 -2.24 -10.50
#